data_AF-A0A9D8KV98-F1
#
_entry.id   AF-A0A9D8KV98-F1
#
_cell.length_a   1.000
_cell.length_b   1.000
_cell.length_c   1.000
_cell.angle_alpha   90.00
_cell.angle_beta   90.00
_cell.angle_gamma   90.00
#
_symmetry.space_group_name_H-M   'P 1'
#
loop_
_entity.id
_entity.type
_entity.pdbx_description
1 polymer ?
#
loop_
_entity_poly.entity_id
_entity_poly.type
_entity_poly.pdbx_seq_one_letter_code
_entity_poly.pdbx_strand_id
1 'polypeptide(L)' 'TLAKVDSVANRRQAFARLRDKEAVGNLFTILGPRYATRPGGYLRLLKCGFRAGDNAPMAYVELVDRPAAVAEEVAE' A
#
# COMPACT_ATOMS: atom_id res chain seq x y z
N THR A 1 7.55 -4.50 4.80
CA THR A 1 8.60 -5.08 5.69
C THR A 1 8.16 -6.37 6.34
N LEU A 2 7.16 -6.36 7.23
CA LEU A 2 6.65 -7.58 7.89
C LEU A 2 6.20 -8.65 6.88
N ALA A 3 5.44 -8.24 5.88
CA ALA A 3 4.87 -9.13 4.88
C ALA A 3 5.84 -9.68 3.83
N LYS A 4 7.12 -9.29 3.88
CA LYS A 4 8.16 -9.92 3.05
C LYS A 4 8.45 -11.36 3.48
N VAL A 5 8.29 -11.64 4.77
CA VAL A 5 8.45 -12.97 5.34
C VAL A 5 7.09 -13.45 5.78
N ASP A 6 6.55 -14.43 5.05
CA ASP A 6 5.25 -14.99 5.39
C ASP A 6 5.41 -16.02 6.52
N SER A 7 4.84 -15.69 7.69
CA SER A 7 4.81 -16.58 8.84
C SER A 7 3.52 -16.37 9.63
N VAL A 8 3.09 -17.41 10.35
CA VAL A 8 1.88 -17.34 11.19
C VAL A 8 2.01 -16.23 12.24
N ALA A 9 3.20 -16.06 12.83
CA ALA A 9 3.48 -15.00 13.79
C ALA A 9 3.32 -13.61 13.16
N ASN A 10 3.90 -13.41 11.96
CA ASN A 10 3.82 -12.14 11.24
C ASN A 10 2.40 -11.81 10.82
N ARG A 11 1.62 -12.79 10.35
CA ARG A 11 0.20 -12.61 10.01
C ARG A 11 -0.63 -12.24 11.23
N ARG A 12 -0.42 -12.89 12.38
CA ARG A 12 -1.08 -12.55 13.65
C ARG A 12 -0.72 -11.14 14.12
N GLN A 13 0.54 -10.75 14.00
CA GLN A 13 0.99 -9.40 14.35
C GLN A 13 0.38 -8.32 13.42
N ALA A 14 0.28 -8.60 12.11
CA ALA A 14 -0.38 -7.71 11.17
C ALA A 14 -1.89 -7.58 11.49
N PHE A 15 -2.56 -8.69 11.77
CA PHE A 15 -3.98 -8.71 12.12
C PHE A 15 -4.27 -7.98 13.44
N ALA A 16 -3.37 -8.06 14.42
CA ALA A 16 -3.51 -7.31 15.67
C ALA A 16 -3.55 -5.78 15.46
N ARG A 17 -2.91 -5.28 14.38
CA ARG A 17 -2.88 -3.85 14.03
C ARG A 17 -4.01 -3.44 13.09
N LEU A 18 -4.23 -4.21 12.02
CA LEU A 18 -5.20 -3.88 10.99
C LEU A 18 -6.64 -4.26 11.37
N ARG A 19 -6.81 -5.32 12.15
CA ARG A 19 -8.11 -5.91 12.53
C ARG A 19 -9.01 -6.28 11.35
N ASP A 20 -8.43 -6.39 10.16
CA ASP A 20 -9.09 -6.74 8.91
C ASP A 20 -8.38 -7.94 8.29
N LYS A 21 -9.16 -8.99 8.01
CA LYS A 21 -8.65 -10.24 7.44
C LYS A 21 -8.31 -10.11 5.95
N GLU A 22 -9.09 -9.36 5.19
CA GLU A 22 -8.89 -9.16 3.76
C GLU A 22 -7.65 -8.31 3.51
N ALA A 23 -7.52 -7.21 4.24
CA ALA A 23 -6.33 -6.35 4.17
C ALA A 23 -5.04 -7.13 4.52
N VAL A 24 -5.08 -7.98 5.55
CA VAL A 24 -3.95 -8.86 5.91
C VAL A 24 -3.69 -9.88 4.80
N GLY A 25 -4.72 -10.46 4.20
CA GLY A 25 -4.58 -11.34 3.04
C GLY A 25 -3.80 -10.64 1.92
N ASN A 26 -4.30 -9.50 1.45
CA ASN A 26 -3.69 -8.70 0.39
C ASN A 26 -2.25 -8.27 0.71
N LEU A 27 -1.97 -7.95 1.98
CA LEU A 27 -0.64 -7.54 2.42
C LEU A 27 0.41 -8.64 2.20
N PHE A 28 0.08 -9.91 2.50
CA PHE A 28 1.02 -11.03 2.40
C PHE A 28 1.00 -11.72 1.03
N THR A 29 -0.13 -11.73 0.32
CA THR A 29 -0.24 -12.40 -0.99
C THR A 29 0.17 -11.51 -2.16
N ILE A 30 -0.12 -10.20 -2.11
CA ILE A 30 0.12 -9.28 -3.22
C ILE A 30 1.29 -8.36 -2.91
N LEU A 31 1.23 -7.61 -1.80
CA LEU A 31 2.21 -6.56 -1.51
C LEU A 31 3.56 -7.12 -1.03
N GLY A 32 3.56 -8.20 -0.26
CA GLY A 32 4.76 -8.89 0.21
C GLY A 32 5.70 -9.28 -0.93
N PRO A 33 5.22 -10.12 -1.88
CA PRO A 33 5.98 -10.50 -3.07
C PRO A 33 6.37 -9.30 -3.94
N ARG A 34 5.45 -8.34 -4.15
CA ARG A 34 5.71 -7.14 -4.97
C ARG A 34 6.95 -6.37 -4.53
N TYR A 35 7.18 -6.26 -3.22
CA TYR A 35 8.30 -5.49 -2.67
C TYR A 35 9.43 -6.34 -2.11
N ALA A 36 9.49 -7.64 -2.41
CA ALA A 36 10.47 -8.56 -1.82
C ALA A 36 11.92 -8.02 -1.94
N THR A 37 12.30 -7.58 -3.15
CA THR A 37 13.64 -7.10 -3.48
C THR A 37 13.95 -5.66 -3.06
N ARG A 38 12.93 -4.82 -2.81
CA ARG A 38 13.09 -3.38 -2.52
C ARG A 38 13.53 -3.13 -1.07
N PRO A 39 14.70 -2.54 -0.79
CA PRO A 39 15.17 -2.28 0.58
C PRO A 39 14.58 -0.98 1.16
N GLY A 40 13.26 -0.93 1.42
CA GLY A 40 12.60 0.24 2.02
C GLY A 40 12.01 1.22 1.00
N GLY A 41 11.35 2.28 1.49
CA GLY A 41 10.69 3.29 0.64
C GLY A 41 9.52 2.72 -0.17
N TYR A 42 8.55 2.08 0.50
CA TYR A 42 7.39 1.46 -0.14
C TYR A 42 6.26 2.45 -0.47
N LEU A 43 6.33 3.66 0.09
CA LEU A 43 5.34 4.72 -0.09
C LEU A 43 5.98 5.95 -0.74
N ARG A 44 5.19 6.65 -1.55
CA ARG A 44 5.50 8.00 -2.05
C ARG A 44 4.47 8.98 -1.49
N LEU A 45 4.94 10.15 -1.09
CA LEU A 45 4.10 11.25 -0.61
C LEU A 45 4.13 12.40 -1.62
N LEU A 46 2.96 12.90 -1.98
CA LEU A 46 2.78 14.03 -2.90
C LEU A 46 1.93 15.09 -2.20
N LYS A 47 2.49 16.26 -1.91
CA LYS A 47 1.74 17.36 -1.27
C LYS A 47 0.74 17.95 -2.26
N CYS A 48 -0.50 18.18 -1.83
CA CYS A 48 -1.58 18.66 -2.69
C CYS A 48 -2.33 19.87 -2.12
N GLY A 49 -1.58 20.83 -1.59
CA GLY A 49 -2.13 22.09 -1.08
C GLY A 49 -2.85 21.92 0.25
N PHE A 50 -3.92 22.67 0.45
CA PHE A 50 -4.67 22.73 1.71
C PHE A 50 -6.14 22.39 1.50
N ARG A 51 -6.73 21.73 2.50
CA ARG A 51 -8.14 21.36 2.48
C ARG A 51 -9.03 22.60 2.65
N ALA A 52 -10.07 22.69 1.82
CA ALA A 52 -11.07 23.74 1.95
C ALA A 52 -11.86 23.57 3.26
N GLY A 53 -12.02 24.67 4.01
CA GLY A 53 -12.76 24.70 5.27
C GLY A 53 -11.88 24.85 6.51
N ASP A 54 -10.81 24.06 6.62
CA ASP A 54 -9.92 24.07 7.79
C ASP A 54 -8.44 24.38 7.46
N ASN A 55 -8.12 24.61 6.18
CA ASN A 55 -6.77 24.89 5.70
C ASN A 55 -5.75 23.82 6.15
N ALA A 56 -6.19 22.56 6.32
CA ALA A 56 -5.29 21.48 6.71
C ALA A 56 -4.35 21.12 5.53
N PRO A 57 -3.03 20.99 5.73
CA PRO A 57 -2.10 20.61 4.66
C PRO A 57 -2.36 19.17 4.21
N MET A 58 -2.69 18.99 2.94
CA MET A 58 -3.06 17.71 2.35
C MET A 58 -1.90 17.07 1.60
N ALA A 59 -1.90 15.73 1.56
CA ALA A 59 -0.99 14.95 0.73
C ALA A 59 -1.66 13.65 0.26
N TYR A 60 -1.30 13.22 -0.95
CA TYR A 60 -1.55 11.88 -1.43
C TYR A 60 -0.44 10.95 -0.94
N VAL A 61 -0.85 9.77 -0.47
CA VAL A 61 0.05 8.68 -0.08
C VAL A 61 -0.21 7.53 -1.03
N GLU A 62 0.80 7.15 -1.81
CA GLU A 62 0.68 6.06 -2.79
C GLU A 62 1.72 4.97 -2.57
N LEU A 63 1.38 3.76 -2.99
CA LEU A 63 2.31 2.63 -3.05
C LEU A 63 3.18 2.74 -4.29
N VAL A 64 4.49 2.58 -4.11
CA VAL A 64 5.49 2.63 -5.21
C VAL A 64 5.38 1.36 -6.08
N ASP A 65 5.92 1.33 -7.29
CA ASP A 65 5.89 0.14 -8.17
C ASP A 65 4.49 -0.45 -8.40
N ARG A 66 3.46 0.41 -8.41
CA ARG A 66 2.14 -0.01 -8.87
C ARG A 66 2.29 -0.54 -10.30
N PRO A 67 1.83 -1.77 -10.60
CA PRO A 67 1.85 -2.25 -11.98
C PRO A 67 1.14 -1.23 -12.86
N ALA A 68 1.73 -0.90 -14.01
CA ALA A 68 1.05 -0.07 -14.99
C ALA A 68 -0.30 -0.77 -15.27
N ALA A 69 -1.39 -0.02 -15.11
CA ALA A 69 -2.67 -0.51 -15.59
C ALA A 69 -2.44 -0.86 -17.06
N VAL A 70 -2.75 -2.09 -17.45
CA VAL A 70 -2.98 -2.40 -18.86
C VAL A 70 -4.02 -1.36 -19.25
N ALA A 71 -3.63 -0.42 -20.11
CA ALA A 71 -4.54 0.60 -20.58
C ALA A 71 -5.72 -0.17 -21.15
N GLU A 72 -6.88 -0.08 -20.50
CA GLU A 72 -8.12 -0.41 -21.18
C GLU A 72 -8.11 0.50 -22.41
N GLU A 73 -7.95 -0.12 -23.58
CA GLU A 73 -8.28 0.55 -24.83
C GLU A 73 -9.70 1.05 -24.64
N VAL A 74 -9.82 2.36 -24.50
CA VAL A 74 -11.09 3.06 -24.52
C VAL A 74 -11.63 2.80 -25.93
N ALA A 75 -12.44 1.76 -26.07
CA ALA A 75 -13.30 1.58 -27.21
C ALA A 75 -14.26 2.77 -27.19
N GLU A 76 -14.22 3.52 -28.29
CA GLU A 76 -15.03 4.69 -28.63
C GLU A 76 -16.52 4.53 -28.29
#